data_AF-A0A536FQI3-F1
#
_entry.id   AF-A0A536FQI3-F1
#
_cell.length_a   1.000
_cell.length_b   1.000
_cell.length_c   1.000
_cell.angle_alpha   90.00
_cell.angle_beta   90.00
_cell.angle_gamma   90.00
#
_symmetry.space_group_name_H-M   'P 1'
#
loop_
_entity.id
_entity.type
_entity.pdbx_description
1 polymer ?
#
loop_
_entity_poly.entity_id
_entity_poly.type
_entity_poly.pdbx_seq_one_letter_code
_entity_poly.pdbx_strand_id
1 'polypeptide(L)'
;MRRRDRQSGQVMIIVAVWLVALIGSAALILLAGSVEWQRNQLQQLADQAALDAALKIGVSCDNAKASTVITEADNFLATQRTRTGALNIGAGTCAGGYTGTDTFSGALSETIHYPYRAHQQQVEVILTVSLPISFGSYMGASNTNVTRRAVAQQLSGSTAAVSATTLSCTGGQFNVAGTIAASNAITLSGACAMYAHTR
;
A
#
# COMPACT_ATOMS: atom_id res chain seq x y z
N MET A 1 -36.94 19.41 -59.10
CA MET A 1 -36.76 19.06 -57.67
C MET A 1 -35.59 18.07 -57.54
N ARG A 2 -34.37 18.51 -57.19
CA ARG A 2 -33.22 17.63 -56.91
C ARG A 2 -32.34 18.25 -55.82
N ARG A 3 -32.73 18.09 -54.55
CA ARG A 3 -31.93 18.48 -53.37
C ARG A 3 -32.26 17.61 -52.14
N ARG A 4 -32.31 16.28 -52.27
CA ARG A 4 -32.53 15.37 -51.11
C ARG A 4 -31.39 14.38 -50.82
N ASP A 5 -30.46 14.13 -51.75
CA ASP A 5 -29.40 13.12 -51.53
C ASP A 5 -28.16 13.62 -50.77
N ARG A 6 -28.09 14.89 -50.36
CA ARG A 6 -26.93 15.44 -49.62
C ARG A 6 -27.04 15.40 -48.10
N GLN A 7 -28.20 15.02 -47.55
CA GLN A 7 -28.42 15.00 -46.09
C GLN A 7 -28.07 13.66 -45.43
N SER A 8 -28.14 12.53 -46.13
CA SER A 8 -27.84 11.20 -45.54
C SER A 8 -26.36 11.03 -45.19
N GLY A 9 -25.45 11.58 -46.00
CA GLY A 9 -24.00 11.56 -45.72
C GLY A 9 -23.62 12.39 -44.49
N GLN A 10 -24.32 13.50 -44.25
CA GLN A 10 -24.07 14.35 -43.09
C GLN A 10 -24.48 13.68 -41.76
N VAL A 11 -25.56 12.91 -41.76
CA VAL A 11 -25.99 12.14 -40.58
C VAL A 11 -24.95 11.08 -40.22
N MET A 12 -24.36 10.39 -41.21
CA MET A 12 -23.34 9.38 -40.96
C MET A 12 -22.08 9.98 -40.30
N ILE A 13 -21.67 11.18 -40.73
CA ILE A 13 -20.53 11.90 -40.14
C ILE A 13 -20.82 12.29 -38.68
N ILE A 14 -22.00 12.83 -38.40
CA ILE A 14 -22.38 13.23 -37.04
C ILE A 14 -22.40 11.99 -36.12
N VAL A 15 -22.99 10.88 -36.55
CA VAL A 15 -23.00 9.63 -35.77
C VAL A 15 -21.59 9.10 -35.53
N ALA A 16 -20.71 9.12 -36.53
CA ALA A 16 -19.32 8.70 -36.36
C ALA A 16 -18.57 9.57 -35.34
N VAL A 17 -18.76 10.88 -35.37
CA VAL A 17 -18.14 11.82 -34.40
C VAL A 17 -18.66 11.56 -32.99
N TRP A 18 -19.97 11.33 -32.82
CA TRP A 18 -20.55 11.01 -31.51
C TRP A 18 -20.04 9.67 -30.97
N LEU A 19 -19.88 8.64 -31.80
CA LEU A 19 -19.31 7.36 -31.38
C LEU A 19 -17.86 7.50 -30.92
N VAL A 20 -17.03 8.25 -31.66
CA VAL A 20 -15.64 8.52 -31.26
C VAL A 20 -15.59 9.33 -29.97
N ALA A 21 -16.45 10.33 -29.81
CA ALA A 21 -16.54 11.11 -28.59
C ALA A 21 -16.90 10.23 -27.39
N LEU A 22 -17.89 9.34 -27.53
CA LEU A 22 -18.30 8.41 -26.47
C LEU A 22 -17.18 7.44 -26.08
N ILE A 23 -16.51 6.83 -27.07
CA ILE A 23 -15.38 5.93 -26.83
C ILE A 23 -14.22 6.68 -26.15
N GLY A 24 -13.93 7.91 -26.58
CA GLY A 24 -12.91 8.76 -25.97
C GLY A 24 -13.21 9.08 -24.50
N SER A 25 -14.46 9.45 -24.18
CA SER A 25 -14.87 9.70 -22.79
C SER A 25 -14.86 8.44 -21.92
N ALA A 26 -15.27 7.28 -22.46
CA ALA A 26 -15.21 6.01 -21.72
C ALA A 26 -13.77 5.59 -21.41
N ALA A 27 -12.85 5.75 -22.36
CA ALA A 27 -11.43 5.47 -22.16
C ALA A 27 -10.83 6.36 -21.05
N LEU A 28 -11.18 7.65 -21.03
CA LEU A 28 -10.76 8.57 -19.97
C LEU A 28 -11.27 8.16 -18.59
N ILE A 29 -12.53 7.73 -18.48
CA ILE A 29 -13.12 7.27 -17.22
C ILE A 29 -12.41 6.01 -16.71
N LEU A 30 -12.11 5.06 -17.58
CA LEU A 30 -11.41 3.83 -17.21
C LEU A 30 -9.96 4.11 -16.75
N LEU A 31 -9.26 5.02 -17.44
CA LEU A 31 -7.93 5.47 -17.04
C LEU A 31 -7.94 6.19 -15.69
N ALA A 32 -8.90 7.09 -15.44
CA ALA A 32 -9.03 7.76 -14.16
C ALA A 32 -9.36 6.76 -13.03
N GLY A 33 -10.25 5.80 -13.31
CA GLY A 33 -10.65 4.78 -12.35
C GLY A 33 -9.50 3.86 -11.93
N SER A 34 -8.64 3.45 -12.86
CA SER A 34 -7.51 2.57 -12.54
C SER A 34 -6.45 3.26 -11.67
N VAL A 35 -6.20 4.55 -11.90
CA VAL A 35 -5.26 5.36 -11.10
C VAL A 35 -5.78 5.52 -9.67
N GLU A 36 -7.07 5.79 -9.49
CA GLU A 36 -7.64 5.95 -8.15
C GLU A 36 -7.67 4.63 -7.38
N TRP A 37 -7.92 3.52 -8.07
CA TRP A 37 -7.81 2.19 -7.45
C TRP A 37 -6.38 1.90 -6.97
N GLN A 38 -5.35 2.19 -7.79
CA GLN A 38 -3.95 2.03 -7.40
C GLN A 38 -3.57 2.91 -6.21
N ARG A 39 -4.09 4.14 -6.14
CA ARG A 39 -3.90 5.05 -5.01
C ARG A 39 -4.43 4.49 -3.70
N ASN A 40 -5.63 3.90 -3.73
CA ASN A 40 -6.24 3.29 -2.55
C ASN A 40 -5.48 2.04 -2.10
N GLN A 41 -5.05 1.22 -3.06
CA GLN A 41 -4.19 0.06 -2.78
C GLN A 41 -2.87 0.48 -2.12
N LEU A 42 -2.21 1.54 -2.62
CA LEU A 42 -0.97 2.06 -2.02
C LEU A 42 -1.19 2.62 -0.61
N GLN A 43 -2.32 3.28 -0.37
CA GLN A 43 -2.65 3.76 0.97
C GLN A 43 -2.82 2.59 1.95
N GLN A 44 -3.59 1.57 1.59
CA GLN A 44 -3.78 0.37 2.41
C GLN A 44 -2.45 -0.34 2.70
N LEU A 45 -1.56 -0.41 1.70
CA LEU A 45 -0.24 -1.00 1.85
C LEU A 45 0.62 -0.21 2.84
N ALA A 46 0.63 1.13 2.73
CA ALA A 46 1.37 2.01 3.64
C ALA A 46 0.84 1.89 5.08
N ASP A 47 -0.48 1.87 5.26
CA ASP A 47 -1.13 1.79 6.57
C ASP A 47 -0.79 0.47 7.27
N GLN A 48 -0.81 -0.65 6.54
CA GLN A 48 -0.43 -1.96 7.08
C GLN A 48 1.07 -2.05 7.39
N ALA A 49 1.94 -1.57 6.49
CA ALA A 49 3.38 -1.55 6.72
C ALA A 49 3.75 -0.71 7.95
N ALA A 50 3.13 0.46 8.11
CA ALA A 50 3.33 1.30 9.28
C ALA A 50 2.84 0.60 10.55
N LEU A 51 1.67 -0.05 10.53
CA LEU A 51 1.14 -0.76 11.69
C LEU A 51 2.03 -1.94 12.10
N ASP A 52 2.53 -2.71 11.14
CA ASP A 52 3.38 -3.87 11.42
C ASP A 52 4.73 -3.44 12.02
N ALA A 53 5.35 -2.39 11.46
CA ALA A 53 6.54 -1.77 12.05
C ALA A 53 6.27 -1.18 13.44
N ALA A 54 5.11 -0.58 13.65
CA ALA A 54 4.73 -0.03 14.95
C ALA A 54 4.64 -1.12 16.03
N LEU A 55 4.39 -2.38 15.71
CA LEU A 55 4.38 -3.47 16.69
C LEU A 55 5.77 -3.88 17.17
N LYS A 56 6.83 -3.48 16.46
CA LYS A 56 8.24 -3.75 16.84
C LYS A 56 8.87 -2.60 17.62
N ILE A 57 8.14 -1.52 17.86
CA ILE A 57 8.68 -0.38 18.58
C ILE A 57 9.00 -0.78 20.04
N GLY A 58 10.23 -0.51 20.46
CA GLY A 58 10.68 -0.79 21.82
C GLY A 58 10.35 0.36 22.78
N VAL A 59 10.62 0.14 24.06
CA VAL A 59 10.59 1.20 25.09
C VAL A 59 11.71 2.24 24.92
N SER A 60 12.67 1.97 24.04
CA SER A 60 13.80 2.83 23.74
C SER A 60 14.14 2.77 22.26
N CYS A 61 14.75 3.83 21.77
CA CYS A 61 15.36 3.87 20.46
C CYS A 61 16.88 3.66 20.60
N ASP A 62 17.42 2.74 19.82
CA ASP A 62 18.85 2.55 19.55
C ASP A 62 19.01 2.11 18.07
N ASN A 63 20.25 2.04 17.56
CA ASN A 63 20.50 1.70 16.16
C ASN A 63 19.97 0.30 15.79
N ALA A 64 20.08 -0.68 16.69
CA ALA A 64 19.60 -2.03 16.44
C ALA A 64 18.07 -2.09 16.44
N LYS A 65 17.40 -1.43 17.39
CA LYS A 65 15.94 -1.35 17.49
C LYS A 65 15.34 -0.58 16.33
N ALA A 66 15.94 0.55 15.96
CA ALA A 66 15.52 1.30 14.78
C ALA A 66 15.65 0.46 13.51
N SER A 67 16.77 -0.26 13.37
CA SER A 67 16.96 -1.21 12.28
C SER A 67 15.89 -2.31 12.27
N THR A 68 15.52 -2.87 13.42
CA THR A 68 14.44 -3.88 13.48
C THR A 68 13.06 -3.32 13.10
N VAL A 69 12.71 -2.11 13.52
CA VAL A 69 11.43 -1.47 13.17
C VAL A 69 11.35 -1.20 11.66
N ILE A 70 12.42 -0.64 11.10
CA ILE A 70 12.50 -0.35 9.66
C ILE A 70 12.48 -1.65 8.85
N THR A 71 13.23 -2.66 9.28
CA THR A 71 13.29 -3.96 8.58
C THR A 71 11.93 -4.68 8.60
N GLU A 72 11.11 -4.52 9.63
CA GLU A 72 9.79 -5.14 9.66
C GLU A 72 8.83 -4.53 8.62
N ALA A 73 8.74 -3.20 8.53
CA ALA A 73 7.94 -2.53 7.48
C ALA A 73 8.36 -3.00 6.07
N ASP A 74 9.67 -3.04 5.84
CA ASP A 74 10.26 -3.46 4.57
C ASP A 74 10.02 -4.97 4.27
N ASN A 75 10.07 -5.83 5.30
CA ASN A 75 9.72 -7.24 5.17
C ASN A 75 8.24 -7.42 4.84
N PHE A 76 7.34 -6.68 5.48
CA PHE A 76 5.91 -6.70 5.16
C PHE A 76 5.70 -6.37 3.67
N LEU A 77 6.33 -5.31 3.16
CA LEU A 77 6.24 -4.96 1.75
C LEU A 77 6.85 -6.00 0.83
N ALA A 78 7.93 -6.66 1.24
CA ALA A 78 8.50 -7.78 0.50
C ALA A 78 7.56 -8.99 0.40
N THR A 79 6.61 -9.16 1.33
CA THR A 79 5.55 -10.19 1.19
C THR A 79 4.49 -9.80 0.15
N GLN A 80 4.25 -8.50 -0.05
CA GLN A 80 3.21 -7.98 -0.95
C GLN A 80 3.75 -7.66 -2.35
N ARG A 81 5.03 -7.31 -2.47
CA ARG A 81 5.70 -6.88 -3.70
C ARG A 81 7.09 -7.49 -3.81
N THR A 82 7.46 -7.87 -5.02
CA THR A 82 8.82 -8.35 -5.29
C THR A 82 9.82 -7.24 -5.11
N ARG A 83 10.76 -7.41 -4.19
CA ARG A 83 11.88 -6.49 -3.98
C ARG A 83 12.79 -6.47 -5.19
N THR A 84 13.21 -5.28 -5.60
CA THR A 84 14.18 -5.07 -6.70
C THR A 84 15.47 -4.42 -6.22
N GLY A 85 15.44 -3.74 -5.08
CA GLY A 85 16.60 -3.14 -4.44
C GLY A 85 17.10 -3.94 -3.24
N ALA A 86 17.83 -3.23 -2.38
CA ALA A 86 18.23 -3.70 -1.07
C ALA A 86 17.92 -2.61 -0.06
N LEU A 87 17.43 -3.01 1.12
CA LEU A 87 17.14 -2.09 2.19
C LEU A 87 18.42 -1.38 2.63
N ASN A 88 18.44 -0.06 2.48
CA ASN A 88 19.50 0.78 3.01
C ASN A 88 18.96 1.59 4.18
N ILE A 89 19.60 1.45 5.34
CA ILE A 89 19.27 2.19 6.55
C ILE A 89 20.38 3.20 6.79
N GLY A 90 20.06 4.48 6.60
CA GLY A 90 20.98 5.58 6.87
C GLY A 90 21.39 5.62 8.34
N ALA A 91 22.67 5.94 8.59
CA ALA A 91 23.15 6.19 9.95
C ALA A 91 22.35 7.34 10.58
N GLY A 92 21.82 7.09 11.78
CA GLY A 92 20.93 8.02 12.46
C GLY A 92 21.11 7.99 13.97
N THR A 93 20.39 8.88 14.64
CA THR A 93 20.25 8.89 16.10
C THR A 93 18.78 9.03 16.45
N CYS A 94 18.41 8.70 17.67
CA CYS A 94 17.02 8.81 18.11
C CYS A 94 16.48 10.25 18.17
N ALA A 95 17.37 11.24 18.20
CA ALA A 95 17.01 12.65 18.04
C ALA A 95 16.89 13.05 16.56
N GLY A 96 17.77 12.51 15.70
CA GLY A 96 17.82 12.84 14.27
C GLY A 96 16.90 12.00 13.37
N GLY A 97 16.39 10.87 13.85
CA GLY A 97 15.68 9.89 13.03
C GLY A 97 16.64 8.95 12.28
N TYR A 98 16.18 7.74 12.05
CA TYR A 98 16.73 6.79 11.08
C TYR A 98 15.83 6.80 9.84
N THR A 99 16.45 6.62 8.68
CA THR A 99 15.77 6.62 7.40
C THR A 99 16.11 5.34 6.65
N GLY A 100 15.11 4.48 6.44
CA GLY A 100 15.21 3.29 5.60
C GLY A 100 14.69 3.59 4.19
N THR A 101 15.36 3.10 3.16
CA THR A 101 14.88 3.18 1.78
C THR A 101 15.07 1.86 1.07
N ASP A 102 14.06 1.42 0.33
CA ASP A 102 14.15 0.28 -0.59
C ASP A 102 13.31 0.56 -1.86
N THR A 103 13.45 -0.32 -2.86
CA THR A 103 12.73 -0.29 -4.13
C THR A 103 12.13 -1.66 -4.44
N PHE A 104 10.92 -1.62 -5.00
CA PHE A 104 10.10 -2.78 -5.31
C PHE A 104 9.60 -2.72 -6.76
N SER A 105 9.11 -3.85 -7.23
CA SER A 105 8.54 -3.99 -8.58
C SER A 105 7.39 -3.02 -8.83
N GLY A 106 7.26 -2.57 -10.09
CA GLY A 106 6.28 -1.57 -10.49
C GLY A 106 6.71 -0.13 -10.19
N ALA A 107 8.03 0.12 -10.15
CA ALA A 107 8.62 1.43 -9.89
C ALA A 107 8.14 2.07 -8.58
N LEU A 108 7.98 1.23 -7.56
CA LEU A 108 7.64 1.58 -6.19
C LEU A 108 8.94 1.80 -5.40
N SER A 109 9.04 2.93 -4.73
CA SER A 109 10.08 3.23 -3.75
C SER A 109 9.44 3.39 -2.38
N GLU A 110 10.07 2.82 -1.38
CA GLU A 110 9.71 2.98 0.01
C GLU A 110 10.70 3.92 0.71
N THR A 111 10.18 4.72 1.64
CA THR A 111 10.97 5.46 2.61
C THR A 111 10.33 5.34 3.99
N ILE A 112 11.06 4.79 4.96
CA ILE A 112 10.61 4.61 6.34
C ILE A 112 11.38 5.58 7.24
N HIS A 113 10.67 6.29 8.10
CA HIS A 113 11.25 7.16 9.11
C HIS A 113 10.91 6.67 10.52
N TYR A 114 11.94 6.43 11.32
CA TYR A 114 11.81 6.09 12.73
C TYR A 114 12.99 6.63 13.54
N PRO A 115 12.80 7.31 14.68
CA PRO A 115 11.53 7.77 15.23
C PRO A 115 10.95 8.97 14.45
N TYR A 116 9.64 8.96 14.24
CA TYR A 116 8.96 10.04 13.52
C TYR A 116 8.99 11.35 14.32
N ARG A 117 9.66 12.38 13.81
CA ARG A 117 9.76 13.71 14.46
C ARG A 117 10.20 13.60 15.94
N ALA A 118 11.18 12.75 16.24
CA ALA A 118 11.67 12.46 17.59
C ALA A 118 10.65 11.79 18.54
N HIS A 119 9.47 11.38 18.06
CA HIS A 119 8.52 10.58 18.82
C HIS A 119 8.91 9.10 18.68
N GLN A 120 9.55 8.54 19.72
CA GLN A 120 10.04 7.16 19.72
C GLN A 120 8.93 6.11 19.59
N GLN A 121 7.68 6.50 19.81
CA GLN A 121 6.52 5.63 19.69
C GLN A 121 5.96 5.57 18.27
N GLN A 122 6.47 6.38 17.34
CA GLN A 122 5.87 6.58 16.03
C GLN A 122 6.84 6.20 14.90
N VAL A 123 6.31 5.47 13.93
CA VAL A 123 6.99 5.15 12.67
C VAL A 123 6.18 5.68 11.51
N GLU A 124 6.88 6.16 10.51
CA GLU A 124 6.31 6.67 9.27
C GLU A 124 6.76 5.82 8.10
N VAL A 125 5.81 5.44 7.25
CA VAL A 125 6.07 4.75 5.98
C VAL A 125 5.54 5.61 4.85
N ILE A 126 6.41 5.88 3.87
CA ILE A 126 6.10 6.63 2.67
C ILE A 126 6.34 5.72 1.48
N LEU A 127 5.31 5.55 0.66
CA LEU A 127 5.35 4.77 -0.57
C LEU A 127 5.20 5.70 -1.77
N THR A 128 6.11 5.59 -2.73
CA THR A 128 6.12 6.40 -3.93
C THR A 128 6.13 5.51 -5.16
N VAL A 129 5.09 5.58 -5.99
CA VAL A 129 5.05 4.90 -7.29
C VAL A 129 5.21 5.90 -8.42
N SER A 130 6.12 5.62 -9.35
CA SER A 130 6.21 6.38 -10.60
C SER A 130 5.35 5.72 -11.68
N LEU A 131 4.31 6.43 -12.13
CA LEU A 131 3.43 5.98 -13.20
C LEU A 131 3.80 6.67 -14.52
N PRO A 132 4.03 5.92 -15.60
CA PRO A 132 4.23 6.50 -16.92
C PRO A 132 2.92 7.13 -17.41
N ILE A 133 2.96 8.39 -17.84
CA ILE A 133 1.78 9.08 -18.34
C ILE A 133 1.70 8.89 -19.85
N SER A 134 0.72 8.12 -20.32
CA SER A 134 0.55 7.80 -21.75
C SER A 134 0.27 9.03 -22.64
N PHE A 135 -0.21 10.13 -22.05
CA PHE A 135 -0.49 11.40 -22.76
C PHE A 135 0.49 12.53 -22.40
N GLY A 136 1.43 12.32 -21.46
CA GLY A 136 2.41 13.34 -21.03
C GLY A 136 3.57 13.54 -22.01
N SER A 137 3.75 12.59 -22.94
CA SER A 137 4.75 12.67 -24.02
C SER A 137 4.57 13.86 -24.96
N TYR A 138 3.35 14.42 -25.07
CA TYR A 138 3.08 15.63 -25.84
C TYR A 138 3.44 16.93 -25.09
N MET A 139 3.64 16.87 -23.76
CA MET A 139 3.99 18.00 -22.89
C MET A 139 5.35 17.85 -22.19
N GLY A 140 6.18 16.88 -22.61
CA GLY A 140 7.55 16.71 -22.11
C GLY A 140 7.68 16.13 -20.70
N ALA A 141 6.58 15.69 -20.07
CA ALA A 141 6.59 15.03 -18.77
C ALA A 141 6.27 13.54 -18.95
N SER A 142 7.28 12.68 -18.81
CA SER A 142 7.16 11.25 -19.11
C SER A 142 6.53 10.44 -17.97
N ASN A 143 6.60 10.93 -16.71
CA ASN A 143 6.19 10.21 -15.51
C ASN A 143 5.46 11.12 -14.51
N THR A 144 4.52 10.56 -13.74
CA THR A 144 3.90 11.16 -12.55
C THR A 144 4.19 10.32 -11.33
N ASN A 145 4.59 10.95 -10.23
CA ASN A 145 4.81 10.25 -8.96
C ASN A 145 3.54 10.33 -8.10
N VAL A 146 3.08 9.18 -7.61
CA VAL A 146 2.01 9.07 -6.63
C VAL A 146 2.62 8.67 -5.30
N THR A 147 2.52 9.56 -4.31
CA THR A 147 3.01 9.32 -2.96
C THR A 147 1.86 9.07 -2.00
N ARG A 148 2.03 8.10 -1.11
CA ARG A 148 1.14 7.79 0.02
C ARG A 148 1.97 7.67 1.28
N ARG A 149 1.37 8.09 2.39
CA ARG A 149 2.05 8.24 3.66
C ARG A 149 1.15 7.73 4.77
N ALA A 150 1.72 6.93 5.65
CA ALA A 150 1.08 6.42 6.83
C ALA A 150 1.99 6.63 8.04
N VAL A 151 1.38 6.96 9.18
CA VAL A 151 2.07 7.06 10.46
C VAL A 151 1.33 6.17 11.44
N ALA A 152 2.07 5.27 12.09
CA ALA A 152 1.53 4.39 13.11
C ALA A 152 2.26 4.63 14.43
N GLN A 153 1.52 4.46 15.52
CA GLN A 153 2.03 4.63 16.87
C GLN A 153 1.86 3.33 17.66
N GLN A 154 2.90 2.94 18.40
CA GLN A 154 2.76 1.91 19.42
C GLN A 154 2.19 2.50 20.69
N LEU A 155 1.01 2.02 21.10
CA LEU A 155 0.46 2.28 22.42
C LEU A 155 0.85 1.14 23.36
N SER A 156 0.92 1.41 24.66
CA SER A 156 1.17 0.39 25.66
C SER A 156 0.08 -0.68 25.61
N GLY A 157 0.45 -1.91 25.26
CA GLY A 157 -0.48 -3.03 25.07
C GLY A 157 -0.95 -3.25 23.63
N SER A 158 -0.44 -2.50 22.65
CA SER A 158 -0.65 -2.81 21.24
C SER A 158 -0.03 -4.17 20.88
N THR A 159 -0.83 -5.04 20.25
CA THR A 159 -0.44 -6.40 19.87
C THR A 159 -0.94 -6.68 18.46
N ALA A 160 -0.23 -7.52 17.72
CA ALA A 160 -0.59 -7.88 16.36
C ALA A 160 -2.03 -8.43 16.28
N ALA A 161 -2.83 -7.86 15.40
CA ALA A 161 -4.07 -8.49 14.97
C ALA A 161 -3.70 -9.59 13.96
N VAL A 162 -4.02 -10.85 14.27
CA VAL A 162 -3.78 -11.95 13.34
C VAL A 162 -4.89 -11.93 12.29
N SER A 163 -4.56 -11.54 11.07
CA SER A 163 -5.48 -11.59 9.93
C SER A 163 -5.13 -12.78 9.03
N ALA A 164 -6.05 -13.73 8.84
CA ALA A 164 -5.84 -14.84 7.92
C ALA A 164 -7.11 -15.16 7.11
N THR A 165 -6.92 -15.60 5.88
CA THR A 165 -8.04 -16.03 5.03
C THR A 165 -8.68 -17.31 5.57
N THR A 166 -7.88 -18.27 6.03
CA THR A 166 -8.32 -19.50 6.67
C THR A 166 -7.38 -19.83 7.80
N LEU A 167 -7.90 -20.02 9.02
CA LEU A 167 -7.13 -20.51 10.17
C LEU A 167 -7.49 -21.97 10.41
N SER A 168 -6.48 -22.85 10.36
CA SER A 168 -6.64 -24.26 10.69
C SER A 168 -5.60 -24.67 11.74
N CYS A 169 -6.05 -25.38 12.78
CA CYS A 169 -5.20 -25.86 13.85
C CYS A 169 -5.61 -27.27 14.25
N THR A 170 -4.66 -28.20 14.23
CA THR A 170 -4.84 -29.64 14.49
C THR A 170 -4.35 -30.08 15.87
N GLY A 171 -3.72 -29.18 16.63
CA GLY A 171 -3.29 -29.41 18.01
C GLY A 171 -2.41 -28.29 18.56
N GLY A 172 -2.40 -28.13 19.90
CA GLY A 172 -1.59 -27.12 20.59
C GLY A 172 -2.38 -25.93 21.11
N GLN A 173 -1.71 -25.02 21.81
CA GLN A 173 -2.32 -23.78 22.30
C GLN A 173 -1.72 -22.59 21.57
N PHE A 174 -2.58 -21.74 21.01
CA PHE A 174 -2.18 -20.50 20.35
C PHE A 174 -2.76 -19.32 21.13
N ASN A 175 -1.89 -18.53 21.74
CA ASN A 175 -2.28 -17.36 22.52
C ASN A 175 -1.92 -16.10 21.73
N VAL A 176 -2.94 -15.36 21.31
CA VAL A 176 -2.80 -14.06 20.67
C VAL A 176 -3.18 -13.02 21.71
N ALA A 177 -2.25 -12.15 22.05
CA ALA A 177 -2.49 -11.05 22.97
C ALA A 177 -3.36 -9.91 22.36
N GLY A 178 -4.07 -10.18 21.27
CA GLY A 178 -4.86 -9.25 20.47
C GLY A 178 -6.01 -9.94 19.72
N THR A 179 -6.51 -9.31 18.66
CA THR A 179 -7.68 -9.79 17.90
C THR A 179 -7.30 -10.73 16.76
N ILE A 180 -8.14 -11.73 16.49
CA ILE A 180 -8.02 -12.60 15.33
C ILE A 180 -9.15 -12.23 14.34
N ALA A 181 -8.78 -11.86 13.11
CA ALA A 181 -9.70 -11.62 12.02
C ALA A 181 -9.55 -12.73 10.98
N ALA A 182 -10.57 -13.57 10.81
CA ALA A 182 -10.58 -14.62 9.80
C ALA A 182 -11.67 -14.36 8.76
N SER A 183 -11.31 -14.41 7.48
CA SER A 183 -12.27 -14.17 6.39
C SER A 183 -13.15 -15.41 6.11
N ASN A 184 -12.62 -16.62 6.36
CA ASN A 184 -13.35 -17.88 6.28
C ASN A 184 -13.44 -18.54 7.68
N ALA A 185 -14.07 -19.72 7.71
CA ALA A 185 -14.21 -20.51 8.93
C ALA A 185 -12.85 -20.77 9.62
N ILE A 186 -12.85 -20.59 10.95
CA ILE A 186 -11.76 -21.03 11.82
C ILE A 186 -12.01 -22.50 12.13
N THR A 187 -11.13 -23.38 11.64
CA THR A 187 -11.25 -24.82 11.84
C THR A 187 -10.29 -25.26 12.94
N LEU A 188 -10.84 -25.56 14.12
CA LEU A 188 -10.12 -26.13 15.26
C LEU A 188 -10.40 -27.64 15.33
N SER A 189 -9.36 -28.45 15.35
CA SER A 189 -9.47 -29.90 15.55
C SER A 189 -8.42 -30.40 16.56
N GLY A 190 -8.70 -31.55 17.19
CA GLY A 190 -7.86 -32.11 18.24
C GLY A 190 -7.84 -31.27 19.52
N ALA A 191 -6.70 -31.26 20.22
CA ALA A 191 -6.48 -30.48 21.46
C ALA A 191 -6.17 -28.99 21.18
N CYS A 192 -6.65 -28.44 20.06
CA CYS A 192 -6.36 -27.05 19.70
C CYS A 192 -7.19 -26.07 20.54
N ALA A 193 -6.52 -25.18 21.26
CA ALA A 193 -7.15 -24.07 21.96
C ALA A 193 -6.58 -22.74 21.46
N MET A 194 -7.46 -21.83 21.04
CA MET A 194 -7.10 -20.46 20.69
C MET A 194 -7.58 -19.52 21.79
N TYR A 195 -6.67 -18.69 22.28
CA TYR A 195 -6.97 -17.64 23.25
C TYR A 195 -6.68 -16.30 22.59
N ALA A 196 -7.73 -15.50 22.40
CA ALA A 196 -7.62 -14.12 21.99
C ALA A 196 -8.07 -13.26 23.18
N HIS A 197 -7.17 -12.44 23.69
CA HIS A 197 -7.47 -11.55 24.80
C HIS A 197 -7.57 -10.11 24.28
N THR A 198 -8.75 -9.51 24.38
CA THR A 198 -8.89 -8.05 24.37
C THR A 198 -8.45 -7.55 25.75
N ARG A 199 -7.42 -6.71 25.82
CA ARG A 199 -7.16 -5.93 27.03
C ARG A 199 -8.16 -4.78 27.15
#